data_AF-A0A316LBU9-F1
#
_entry.id   AF-A0A316LBU9-F1
#
_cell.length_a   1.000
_cell.length_b   1.000
_cell.length_c   1.000
_cell.angle_alpha   90.00
_cell.angle_beta   90.00
_cell.angle_gamma   90.00
#
_symmetry.space_group_name_H-M   'P 1'
#
loop_
_entity.id
_entity.type
_entity.pdbx_description
1 polymer ?
#
loop_
_entity_poly.entity_id
_entity_poly.type
_entity_poly.pdbx_seq_one_letter_code
_entity_poly.pdbx_strand_id
1 'polypeptide(L)' 'MPEYIDVIACFNTAGEITPLFLNIQDRRLRVDRVTDVRPAASLKSGGRGIRYTCLVHGRSIWLYLDEARWFWEPCE' A
#
# COMPACT_ATOMS: atom_id res chain seq x y z
N MET A 1 -14.22 4.65 7.66
CA MET A 1 -13.84 3.32 7.12
C MET A 1 -12.68 3.52 6.16
N PRO A 2 -11.70 2.61 6.09
CA PRO A 2 -10.66 2.68 5.07
C PRO A 2 -11.30 2.57 3.67
N GLU A 3 -10.82 3.39 2.73
CA GLU A 3 -11.18 3.27 1.33
C GLU A 3 -10.28 2.20 0.70
N TYR A 4 -10.91 1.11 0.23
CA TYR A 4 -10.18 0.08 -0.49
C TYR A 4 -9.94 0.54 -1.93
N ILE A 5 -8.74 0.27 -2.42
CA ILE A 5 -8.28 0.72 -3.74
C ILE A 5 -7.70 -0.44 -4.53
N ASP A 6 -7.76 -0.33 -5.86
CA ASP A 6 -7.04 -1.25 -6.72
C ASP A 6 -5.55 -0.90 -6.73
N VAL A 7 -4.72 -1.93 -6.56
CA VAL A 7 -3.26 -1.81 -6.60
C VAL A 7 -2.72 -2.78 -7.63
N ILE A 8 -1.90 -2.26 -8.54
CA ILE A 8 -1.09 -3.09 -9.43
C ILE A 8 0.21 -3.39 -8.71
N ALA A 9 0.44 -4.66 -8.39
CA ALA A 9 1.65 -5.12 -7.70
C ALA A 9 2.35 -6.22 -8.49
N CYS A 10 3.68 -6.26 -8.39
CA CYS A 10 4.49 -7.35 -8.90
C CYS A 10 4.67 -8.41 -7.80
N PHE A 11 4.43 -9.66 -8.16
CA PHE A 11 4.70 -10.83 -7.32
C PHE A 11 5.91 -11.51 -7.93
N ASN A 12 7.04 -11.49 -7.22
CA ASN A 12 8.26 -12.09 -7.73
C ASN A 12 8.36 -13.57 -7.35
N THR A 13 9.37 -14.25 -7.89
CA THR A 13 9.62 -15.68 -7.62
C THR A 13 10.02 -15.98 -6.17
N ALA A 14 10.39 -14.96 -5.39
CA ALA A 14 10.66 -15.09 -3.96
C ALA A 14 9.38 -14.97 -3.10
N GLY A 15 8.23 -14.66 -3.72
CA GLY A 15 6.96 -14.45 -3.01
C GLY A 15 6.80 -13.04 -2.44
N GLU A 16 7.68 -12.11 -2.77
CA GLU A 16 7.58 -10.72 -2.34
C GLU A 16 6.60 -9.96 -3.23
N ILE A 17 5.81 -9.09 -2.61
CA ILE A 17 4.80 -8.27 -3.27
C ILE A 17 5.31 -6.83 -3.29
N THR A 18 5.49 -6.27 -4.49
CA THR A 18 5.93 -4.89 -4.69
C THR A 18 4.83 -4.06 -5.36
N PRO A 19 4.21 -3.11 -4.66
CA PRO A 19 3.26 -2.16 -5.24
C PRO A 19 3.92 -1.29 -6.33
N LEU A 20 3.27 -1.17 -7.48
CA LEU A 20 3.76 -0.38 -8.62
C LEU A 20 2.84 0.81 -8.92
N PHE A 21 1.52 0.61 -8.80
CA PHE A 21 0.54 1.67 -9.05
C PHE A 21 -0.64 1.58 -8.09
N LEU A 22 -1.19 2.75 -7.75
CA LEU A 22 -2.41 2.93 -6.96
C LEU A 22 -3.48 3.55 -7.85
N ASN A 23 -4.68 2.97 -7.88
CA ASN A 23 -5.82 3.55 -8.57
C ASN A 23 -6.75 4.23 -7.55
N ILE A 24 -6.73 5.56 -7.52
CA ILE A 24 -7.49 6.37 -6.56
C ILE A 24 -8.34 7.37 -7.35
N GLN A 25 -9.67 7.35 -7.15
CA GLN A 25 -10.60 8.34 -7.71
C GLN A 25 -10.30 8.66 -9.19
N ASP A 26 -10.25 7.63 -10.03
CA ASP A 26 -9.96 7.69 -11.48
C ASP A 26 -8.53 8.07 -11.88
N ARG A 27 -7.62 8.19 -10.93
CA ARG A 27 -6.20 8.47 -11.19
C ARG A 27 -5.35 7.25 -10.90
N ARG A 28 -4.46 6.93 -11.84
CA ARG A 28 -3.39 5.95 -11.64
C ARG A 28 -2.12 6.66 -11.19
N LEU A 29 -1.77 6.50 -9.92
CA LEU A 29 -0.56 7.05 -9.34
C LEU A 29 0.55 6.01 -9.36
N ARG A 30 1.74 6.40 -9.81
CA ARG A 30 2.92 5.53 -9.80
C ARG A 30 3.54 5.52 -8.40
N VAL A 31 3.91 4.33 -7.93
CA VAL A 31 4.78 4.18 -6.75
C VAL A 31 6.21 4.41 -7.21
N ASP A 32 6.82 5.49 -6.75
CA ASP A 32 8.20 5.86 -7.08
C ASP A 32 9.18 4.91 -6.39
N ARG A 33 8.90 4.58 -5.12
CA ARG A 33 9.73 3.71 -4.30
C ARG A 33 8.93 3.12 -3.14
N VAL A 34 9.23 1.88 -2.77
CA VAL A 34 8.87 1.31 -1.47
C VAL A 34 10.08 1.43 -0.55
N THR A 35 9.96 2.14 0.57
CA THR A 35 11.07 2.43 1.48
C THR A 35 11.11 1.56 2.72
N ASP A 36 9.99 0.91 3.06
CA ASP A 36 9.86 0.06 4.24
C ASP A 36 8.68 -0.91 4.05
N VAL A 37 8.84 -2.15 4.53
CA VAL A 37 7.80 -3.18 4.51
C VAL A 37 7.83 -3.90 5.85
N ARG A 38 6.71 -3.92 6.58
CA ARG A 38 6.63 -4.57 7.90
C ARG A 38 5.21 -5.03 8.23
N PRO A 39 5.04 -6.05 9.09
CA PRO A 39 3.76 -6.29 9.76
C PRO A 39 3.41 -5.06 10.60
N ALA A 40 2.20 -4.53 10.43
CA ALA A 40 1.72 -3.43 11.26
C ALA A 40 0.20 -3.48 11.35
N ALA A 41 -0.33 -3.27 12.56
CA ALA A 41 -1.75 -3.10 12.73
C ALA A 41 -2.18 -1.76 12.15
N SER A 42 -3.19 -1.76 11.27
CA SER A 42 -3.81 -0.50 10.86
C SER A 42 -4.59 0.07 12.05
N LEU A 43 -4.39 1.35 12.32
CA LEU A 43 -5.07 2.07 13.39
C LEU A 43 -6.59 2.16 13.16
N LYS A 44 -7.05 2.09 11.90
CA LYS A 44 -8.48 2.19 11.54
C LYS A 44 -9.23 0.87 11.43
N SER A 45 -8.56 -0.21 11.04
CA SER A 45 -9.21 -1.52 10.81
C SER A 45 -8.90 -2.56 11.88
N GLY A 46 -7.91 -2.31 12.75
CA GLY A 46 -7.43 -3.32 13.71
C GLY A 46 -6.80 -4.55 13.04
N GLY A 47 -6.60 -4.51 11.72
CA GLY A 47 -6.19 -5.63 10.89
C GLY A 47 -4.73 -6.02 11.08
N ARG A 48 -4.40 -7.30 10.86
CA ARG A 48 -3.06 -7.89 11.00
C ARG A 48 -2.33 -7.90 9.65
N GLY A 49 -2.36 -6.77 8.95
CA GLY A 49 -1.83 -6.64 7.58
C GLY A 49 -0.33 -6.36 7.49
N ILE A 50 0.16 -6.35 6.25
CA ILE A 50 1.49 -5.83 5.91
C ILE A 50 1.36 -4.36 5.53
N ARG A 51 2.17 -3.50 6.12
CA ARG A 51 2.28 -2.09 5.76
C ARG A 51 3.54 -1.86 4.93
N TYR A 52 3.33 -1.19 3.81
CA TYR A 52 4.33 -0.67 2.91
C TYR A 52 4.41 0.84 3.11
N THR A 53 5.62 1.38 3.29
CA THR A 53 5.85 2.82 3.16
C THR A 53 6.20 3.10 1.72
N CYS A 54 5.33 3.83 1.03
CA CYS A 54 5.47 4.12 -0.40
C CYS A 54 5.71 5.61 -0.60
N LEU A 55 6.64 5.94 -1.49
CA LEU A 55 6.80 7.28 -2.04
C LEU A 55 5.98 7.38 -3.33
N VAL A 56 5.08 8.35 -3.39
CA VAL A 56 4.19 8.61 -4.53
C VAL A 56 4.20 10.09 -4.82
N HIS A 57 4.71 10.49 -5.99
CA HIS A 57 4.90 11.90 -6.36
C HIS A 57 5.69 12.69 -5.30
N GLY A 58 6.73 12.07 -4.74
CA GLY A 58 7.56 12.67 -3.69
C GLY A 58 6.90 12.79 -2.31
N ARG A 59 5.71 12.22 -2.10
CA ARG A 59 5.03 12.16 -0.80
C ARG A 59 5.02 10.74 -0.24
N SER A 60 5.30 10.60 1.05
CA SER A 60 5.23 9.31 1.74
C SER A 60 3.78 9.00 2.11
N ILE A 61 3.37 7.77 1.87
CA ILE A 61 2.08 7.21 2.31
C ILE A 61 2.31 5.84 2.96
N TRP A 62 1.36 5.41 3.77
CA TRP A 62 1.26 4.02 4.23
C TRP A 62 0.25 3.28 3.38
N LEU A 63 0.67 2.19 2.77
CA LEU A 63 -0.17 1.29 1.99
C LEU A 63 -0.26 -0.05 2.74
N TYR A 64 -1.46 -0.53 2.98
CA TYR A 64 -1.71 -1.75 3.73
C TYR A 64 -2.28 -2.84 2.83
N LEU A 65 -1.79 -4.06 3.01
CA LEU A 65 -2.35 -5.29 2.47
C LEU A 65 -2.90 -6.13 3.63
N ASP A 66 -4.22 -6.26 3.69
CA ASP A 66 -4.91 -7.05 4.72
C ASP A 66 -6.00 -7.92 4.08
N GLU A 67 -6.00 -9.22 4.38
CA GLU A 67 -6.91 -10.20 3.76
C GLU A 67 -7.03 -10.07 2.23
N ALA A 68 -5.89 -9.90 1.55
CA ALA A 68 -5.80 -9.66 0.11
C ALA A 68 -6.49 -8.38 -0.41
N ARG A 69 -6.82 -7.43 0.47
CA ARG A 69 -7.38 -6.12 0.13
C ARG A 69 -6.39 -5.01 0.44
N TRP A 70 -6.36 -4.00 -0.44
CA TRP A 70 -5.46 -2.87 -0.33
C TRP A 70 -6.19 -1.61 0.11
N PHE A 71 -5.60 -0.86 1.03
CA PHE A 71 -6.03 0.49 1.40
C PHE A 71 -4.84 1.33 1.80
N TRP A 72 -4.97 2.65 1.77
CA TRP A 72 -3.88 3.55 2.11
C TRP A 72 -4.27 4.59 3.17
N GLU A 73 -3.26 5.10 3.85
CA GLU A 73 -3.36 6.19 4.81
C GLU A 73 -2.22 7.20 4.55
N PRO A 74 -2.44 8.50 4.82
CA PRO A 74 -1.34 9.47 4.84
C PRO A 74 -0.27 9.04 5.86
N CYS A 75 1.01 9.18 5.51
CA CYS A 75 2.08 9.06 6.50
C CYS A 75 2.02 10.30 7.40
N GLU A 76 1.86 10.11 8.71
CA GLU A 76 2.00 11.17 9.71
C GLU A 76 3.47 11.59 9.89
#